data_AF-A0A124FUZ3-F1
#
_entry.id   AF-A0A124FUZ3-F1
#
_cell.length_a   1.000
_cell.length_b   1.000
_cell.length_c   1.000
_cell.angle_alpha   90.00
_cell.angle_beta   90.00
_cell.angle_gamma   90.00
#
_symmetry.space_group_name_H-M   'P 1'
#
loop_
_entity.id
_entity.type
_entity.pdbx_description
1 polymer ?
#
loop_
_entity_poly.entity_id
_entity_poly.type
_entity_poly.pdbx_seq_one_letter_code
_entity_poly.pdbx_strand_id
1 'polypeptide(L)'
;MKMYISPLGFDTSHVLSLIVKYGIEGGDGIIVLMSNTVDERAESAFKSVTEMVRTIDAGIAIRRVQLDHNDFSGMILTCIEAIKSTLHDSPGASIIVNLSGGPREILVALTIASVSYAPKIAQVTSYSDVSRQLSEIDLPYLAPPLQGRELEVLQDIMDFGPTSIADISNRLHISESSISRYCARLLSNRLIDLTAKGKSKLAKVRPSAGVILSTSQEP
;
A
#
# COMPACT_ATOMS: atom_id res chain seq x y z
N MET A 1 7.15 5.46 -15.47
CA MET A 1 6.48 6.50 -14.69
C MET A 1 6.15 5.99 -13.30
N LYS A 2 6.63 6.70 -12.29
CA LYS A 2 6.27 6.59 -10.88
C LYS A 2 5.33 7.73 -10.53
N MET A 3 4.30 7.41 -9.74
CA MET A 3 3.36 8.39 -9.21
C MET A 3 3.42 8.36 -7.69
N TYR A 4 3.89 9.44 -7.09
CA TYR A 4 3.93 9.61 -5.64
C TYR A 4 2.64 10.25 -5.14
N ILE A 5 1.99 9.67 -4.13
CA ILE A 5 0.81 10.26 -3.47
C ILE A 5 1.16 10.44 -1.99
N SER A 6 1.19 11.68 -1.51
CA SER A 6 1.57 11.98 -0.13
C SER A 6 0.71 13.10 0.45
N PRO A 7 0.25 12.99 1.71
CA PRO A 7 -0.19 14.13 2.47
C PRO A 7 0.95 15.13 2.66
N LEU A 8 0.61 16.42 2.77
CA LEU A 8 1.55 17.46 3.13
C LEU A 8 0.94 18.40 4.16
N GLY A 9 1.74 18.65 5.20
CA GLY A 9 1.46 19.63 6.24
C GLY A 9 2.57 20.67 6.20
N PHE A 10 3.25 20.87 7.32
CA PHE A 10 4.30 21.90 7.44
C PHE A 10 5.72 21.36 7.25
N ASP A 11 5.93 20.06 7.49
CA ASP A 11 7.22 19.39 7.29
C ASP A 11 7.24 18.76 5.91
N THR A 12 8.38 18.86 5.21
CA THR A 12 8.61 18.27 3.89
C THR A 12 9.46 17.01 3.95
N SER A 13 10.07 16.71 5.11
CA SER A 13 11.10 15.68 5.29
C SER A 13 10.68 14.29 4.78
N HIS A 14 9.41 13.94 4.96
CA HIS A 14 8.85 12.66 4.50
C HIS A 14 8.75 12.57 2.97
N VAL A 15 8.35 13.66 2.29
CA VAL A 15 8.34 13.73 0.81
C VAL A 15 9.75 13.70 0.25
N LEU A 16 10.69 14.39 0.90
CA LEU A 16 12.10 14.37 0.49
C LEU A 16 12.70 12.98 0.61
N SER A 17 12.47 12.32 1.75
CA SER A 17 12.93 10.95 1.98
C SER A 17 12.35 9.98 0.94
N LEU A 18 11.11 10.20 0.51
CA LEU A 18 10.45 9.41 -0.54
C LEU A 18 11.17 9.56 -1.89
N ILE A 19 11.45 10.80 -2.28
CA ILE A 19 12.18 11.13 -3.51
C ILE A 19 13.60 10.53 -3.48
N VAL A 20 14.31 10.67 -2.36
CA VAL A 20 15.66 10.12 -2.21
C VAL A 20 15.66 8.59 -2.31
N LYS A 21 14.68 7.93 -1.68
CA LYS A 21 14.63 6.46 -1.64
C LYS A 21 14.32 5.83 -3.00
N TYR A 22 13.35 6.36 -3.74
CA TYR A 22 12.88 5.76 -5.00
C TYR A 22 13.35 6.49 -6.25
N GLY A 23 14.03 7.63 -6.10
CA GLY A 23 14.41 8.54 -7.18
C GLY A 23 13.20 9.21 -7.83
N ILE A 24 13.38 10.34 -8.49
CA ILE A 24 12.33 10.97 -9.30
C ILE A 24 12.97 11.55 -10.55
N GLU A 25 12.33 11.39 -11.70
CA GLU A 25 12.86 11.81 -12.99
C GLU A 25 11.76 12.39 -13.90
N GLY A 26 12.15 13.06 -14.99
CA GLY A 26 11.21 13.59 -15.97
C GLY A 26 10.19 12.55 -16.46
N GLY A 27 8.91 12.93 -16.46
CA GLY A 27 7.80 12.02 -16.76
C GLY A 27 7.19 11.30 -15.55
N ASP A 28 7.79 11.41 -14.36
CA ASP A 28 7.14 11.03 -13.09
C ASP A 28 6.19 12.14 -12.58
N GLY A 29 5.43 11.83 -11.53
CA GLY A 29 4.54 12.80 -10.91
C GLY A 29 4.49 12.73 -9.38
N ILE A 30 4.06 13.83 -8.74
CA ILE A 30 3.68 13.90 -7.33
C ILE A 30 2.27 14.50 -7.18
N ILE A 31 1.39 13.79 -6.48
CA ILE A 31 0.08 14.27 -6.00
C ILE A 31 0.24 14.58 -4.52
N VAL A 32 0.08 15.85 -4.19
CA VAL A 32 0.15 16.35 -2.82
C VAL A 32 -1.26 16.56 -2.29
N LEU A 33 -1.63 15.84 -1.22
CA LEU A 33 -2.92 15.96 -0.55
C LEU A 33 -2.82 16.97 0.58
N MET A 34 -3.65 18.01 0.55
CA MET A 34 -3.61 19.11 1.51
C MET A 34 -5.03 19.49 1.94
N SER A 35 -5.15 20.15 3.09
CA SER A 35 -6.43 20.76 3.47
C SER A 35 -6.82 21.86 2.50
N ASN A 36 -8.13 22.06 2.32
CA ASN A 36 -8.71 23.22 1.64
C ASN A 36 -8.61 24.50 2.49
N THR A 37 -8.32 24.39 3.79
CA THR A 37 -8.04 25.54 4.65
C THR A 37 -6.69 26.16 4.27
N VAL A 38 -6.69 27.48 4.07
CA VAL A 38 -5.48 28.23 3.77
C VAL A 38 -4.62 28.34 5.03
N ASP A 39 -3.38 27.87 4.96
CA ASP A 39 -2.37 28.00 6.00
C ASP A 39 -1.02 28.32 5.35
N GLU A 40 -0.42 29.46 5.73
CA GLU A 40 0.83 29.96 5.12
C GLU A 40 2.00 28.97 5.26
N ARG A 41 2.04 28.18 6.32
CA ARG A 41 3.10 27.19 6.54
C ARG A 41 2.92 26.01 5.61
N ALA A 42 1.68 25.57 5.40
CA ALA A 42 1.37 24.51 4.43
C ALA A 42 1.67 24.97 3.00
N GLU A 43 1.32 26.21 2.64
CA GLU A 43 1.66 26.79 1.34
C GLU A 43 3.18 26.90 1.13
N SER A 44 3.91 27.34 2.15
CA SER A 44 5.37 27.41 2.13
C SER A 44 6.01 26.03 1.95
N ALA A 45 5.49 25.00 2.63
CA ALA A 45 5.94 23.63 2.45
C ALA A 45 5.67 23.12 1.02
N PHE A 46 4.47 23.37 0.47
CA PHE A 46 4.14 22.99 -0.91
C PHE A 46 5.03 23.69 -1.93
N LYS A 47 5.27 24.99 -1.74
CA LYS A 47 6.20 25.77 -2.57
C LYS A 47 7.61 25.19 -2.52
N SER A 48 8.10 24.86 -1.33
CA SER A 48 9.43 24.27 -1.13
C SER A 48 9.59 22.92 -1.85
N VAL A 49 8.59 22.04 -1.76
CA VAL A 49 8.56 20.77 -2.51
C VAL A 49 8.53 21.03 -4.01
N THR A 50 7.71 21.98 -4.46
CA THR A 50 7.57 22.33 -5.88
C THR A 50 8.90 22.83 -6.46
N GLU A 51 9.55 23.79 -5.79
CA GLU A 51 10.84 24.36 -6.22
C GLU A 51 11.93 23.29 -6.28
N MET A 52 11.97 22.39 -5.29
CA MET A 52 12.94 21.29 -5.30
C MET A 52 12.70 20.33 -6.47
N VAL A 53 11.46 19.89 -6.67
CA VAL A 53 11.11 18.98 -7.77
C VAL A 53 11.44 19.60 -9.13
N ARG A 54 11.17 20.89 -9.31
CA ARG A 54 11.52 21.62 -10.54
C ARG A 54 13.02 21.78 -10.75
N THR A 55 13.79 21.84 -9.67
CA THR A 55 15.26 21.86 -9.74
C THR A 55 15.82 20.51 -10.18
N ILE A 56 15.16 19.40 -9.80
CA ILE A 56 15.54 18.05 -10.24
C ILE A 56 15.25 17.89 -11.73
N ASP A 57 14.00 18.12 -12.15
CA ASP A 57 13.60 18.01 -13.55
C ASP A 57 12.28 18.79 -13.79
N ALA A 58 12.28 19.68 -14.79
CA ALA A 58 11.11 20.48 -15.13
C ALA A 58 9.95 19.65 -15.73
N GLY A 59 10.23 18.43 -16.21
CA GLY A 59 9.26 17.48 -16.74
C GLY A 59 8.52 16.65 -15.68
N ILE A 60 8.84 16.80 -14.39
CA ILE A 60 8.08 16.13 -13.32
C ILE A 60 6.73 16.84 -13.12
N ALA A 61 5.63 16.10 -13.13
CA ALA A 61 4.31 16.64 -12.83
C ALA A 61 4.15 16.83 -11.31
N ILE A 62 3.61 17.97 -10.87
CA ILE A 62 3.20 18.16 -9.48
C ILE A 62 1.78 18.72 -9.44
N ARG A 63 0.91 18.03 -8.71
CA ARG A 63 -0.52 18.38 -8.58
C ARG A 63 -0.89 18.48 -7.12
N ARG A 64 -1.60 19.54 -6.77
CA ARG A 64 -2.25 19.69 -5.47
C ARG A 64 -3.67 19.15 -5.55
N VAL A 65 -4.08 18.42 -4.52
CA VAL A 65 -5.47 18.03 -4.26
C VAL A 65 -5.86 18.62 -2.92
N GLN A 66 -6.85 19.50 -2.94
CA GLN A 66 -7.43 20.07 -1.73
C GLN A 66 -8.55 19.17 -1.22
N LEU A 67 -8.55 18.94 0.08
CA LEU A 67 -9.46 18.05 0.79
C LEU A 67 -10.24 18.84 1.83
N ASP A 68 -11.55 18.65 1.86
CA ASP A 68 -12.40 19.27 2.88
C ASP A 68 -12.40 18.45 4.16
N HIS A 69 -11.76 19.00 5.20
CA HIS A 69 -11.68 18.37 6.51
C HIS A 69 -13.06 18.20 7.20
N ASN A 70 -14.09 18.91 6.73
CA ASN A 70 -15.47 18.76 7.22
C ASN A 70 -16.23 17.61 6.55
N ASP A 71 -15.73 17.09 5.42
CA ASP A 71 -16.32 15.95 4.69
C ASP A 71 -15.33 14.78 4.64
N PHE A 72 -15.24 14.06 5.76
CA PHE A 72 -14.33 12.92 5.87
C PHE A 72 -14.60 11.82 4.83
N SER A 73 -15.86 11.53 4.54
CA SER A 73 -16.22 10.55 3.50
C SER A 73 -15.81 11.03 2.10
N GLY A 74 -16.04 12.30 1.79
CA GLY A 74 -15.58 12.92 0.55
C GLY A 74 -14.06 12.92 0.41
N MET A 75 -13.31 13.10 1.51
CA MET A 75 -11.86 12.97 1.49
C MET A 75 -11.41 11.57 1.08
N ILE A 76 -12.02 10.51 1.63
CA ILE A 76 -11.71 9.12 1.25
C ILE A 76 -11.95 8.91 -0.24
N LEU A 77 -13.12 9.34 -0.74
CA LEU A 77 -13.48 9.18 -2.16
C LEU A 77 -12.53 9.96 -3.07
N THR A 78 -12.10 11.16 -2.66
CA THR A 78 -11.13 11.97 -3.42
C THR A 78 -9.75 11.31 -3.45
N CYS A 79 -9.30 10.71 -2.34
CA CYS A 79 -8.07 9.93 -2.30
C CYS A 79 -8.14 8.69 -3.21
N ILE A 80 -9.27 7.97 -3.20
CA ILE A 80 -9.52 6.84 -4.12
C ILE A 80 -9.44 7.33 -5.57
N GLU A 81 -10.07 8.46 -5.88
CA GLU A 81 -10.06 8.99 -7.23
C GLU A 81 -8.67 9.46 -7.67
N ALA A 82 -7.84 9.98 -6.76
CA ALA A 82 -6.44 10.30 -7.06
C ALA A 82 -5.63 9.05 -7.46
N ILE A 83 -5.87 7.90 -6.80
CA ILE A 83 -5.26 6.61 -7.16
C ILE A 83 -5.80 6.12 -8.50
N LYS A 84 -7.13 6.13 -8.69
CA LYS A 84 -7.77 5.62 -9.91
C LYS A 84 -7.43 6.43 -11.17
N SER A 85 -7.53 7.75 -11.10
CA SER A 85 -7.20 8.65 -12.22
C SER A 85 -5.77 8.44 -12.70
N THR A 86 -4.82 8.28 -11.77
CA THR A 86 -3.42 7.93 -12.11
C THR A 86 -3.33 6.65 -12.96
N LEU A 87 -4.02 5.59 -12.55
CA LEU A 87 -3.98 4.30 -13.28
C LEU A 87 -4.66 4.38 -14.64
N HIS A 88 -5.69 5.23 -14.75
CA HIS A 88 -6.41 5.48 -15.98
C HIS A 88 -5.57 6.29 -16.98
N ASP A 89 -5.03 7.42 -16.52
CA ASP A 89 -4.29 8.38 -17.36
C ASP A 89 -2.89 7.86 -17.72
N SER A 90 -2.35 6.95 -16.93
CA SER A 90 -1.03 6.35 -17.13
C SER A 90 -1.07 4.85 -16.85
N PRO A 91 -1.59 4.03 -17.80
CA PRO A 91 -1.63 2.59 -17.65
C PRO A 91 -0.23 2.02 -17.39
N GLY A 92 -0.10 1.25 -16.30
CA GLY A 92 1.18 0.68 -15.87
C GLY A 92 2.03 1.59 -14.98
N ALA A 93 1.54 2.77 -14.57
CA ALA A 93 2.21 3.61 -13.59
C ALA A 93 2.43 2.86 -12.26
N SER A 94 3.62 3.03 -11.69
CA SER A 94 3.95 2.51 -10.36
C SER A 94 3.51 3.52 -9.31
N ILE A 95 2.42 3.23 -8.59
CA ILE A 95 1.89 4.11 -7.55
C ILE A 95 2.63 3.85 -6.23
N ILE A 96 3.22 4.90 -5.68
CA ILE A 96 3.92 4.88 -4.39
C ILE A 96 3.17 5.81 -3.44
N VAL A 97 2.54 5.25 -2.41
CA VAL A 97 1.78 6.02 -1.42
C VAL A 97 2.60 6.22 -0.16
N ASN A 98 2.70 7.46 0.30
CA ASN A 98 3.36 7.79 1.55
C ASN A 98 2.33 8.11 2.63
N LEU A 99 2.21 7.24 3.63
CA LEU A 99 1.34 7.42 4.78
C LEU A 99 2.07 8.17 5.89
N SER A 100 2.42 9.43 5.62
CA SER A 100 3.17 10.28 6.56
C SER A 100 2.88 11.75 6.38
N GLY A 101 3.11 12.50 7.46
CA GLY A 101 2.88 13.94 7.50
C GLY A 101 1.42 14.33 7.23
N GLY A 102 1.21 15.62 7.01
CA GLY A 102 -0.11 16.20 6.75
C GLY A 102 -1.03 16.22 7.98
N PRO A 103 -2.19 16.87 7.85
CA PRO A 103 -3.28 16.77 8.82
C PRO A 103 -3.71 15.32 9.03
N ARG A 104 -4.02 14.96 10.28
CA ARG A 104 -4.28 13.57 10.67
C ARG A 104 -5.49 12.99 9.94
N GLU A 105 -6.54 13.76 9.80
CA GLU A 105 -7.78 13.41 9.11
C GLU A 105 -7.53 13.07 7.63
N ILE A 106 -6.63 13.80 6.96
CA ILE A 106 -6.21 13.51 5.57
C ILE A 106 -5.38 12.22 5.53
N LEU A 107 -4.44 12.06 6.46
CA LEU A 107 -3.62 10.84 6.56
C LEU A 107 -4.49 9.60 6.78
N VAL A 108 -5.48 9.67 7.67
CA VAL A 108 -6.42 8.57 7.92
C VAL A 108 -7.27 8.30 6.69
N ALA A 109 -7.80 9.33 6.01
CA ALA A 109 -8.57 9.17 4.78
C ALA A 109 -7.75 8.50 3.66
N LEU A 110 -6.49 8.93 3.46
CA LEU A 110 -5.57 8.30 2.52
C LEU A 110 -5.25 6.85 2.91
N THR A 111 -5.08 6.57 4.21
CA THR A 111 -4.82 5.21 4.70
C THR A 111 -5.98 4.28 4.34
N ILE A 112 -7.22 4.69 4.58
CA ILE A 112 -8.42 3.93 4.20
C ILE A 112 -8.46 3.70 2.68
N ALA A 113 -8.29 4.77 1.89
CA ALA A 113 -8.26 4.66 0.43
C ALA A 113 -7.17 3.69 -0.07
N SER A 114 -6.00 3.73 0.57
CA SER A 114 -4.86 2.89 0.22
C SER A 114 -5.11 1.42 0.55
N VAL A 115 -5.71 1.12 1.69
CA VAL A 115 -6.10 -0.25 2.06
C VAL A 115 -7.17 -0.77 1.11
N SER A 116 -8.18 0.04 0.76
CA SER A 116 -9.24 -0.33 -0.19
C SER A 116 -8.72 -0.61 -1.61
N TYR A 117 -7.59 -0.01 -2.01
CA TYR A 117 -6.97 -0.17 -3.32
C TYR A 117 -5.58 -0.83 -3.26
N ALA A 118 -5.24 -1.51 -2.17
CA ALA A 118 -3.90 -2.06 -1.93
C ALA A 118 -3.32 -2.87 -3.10
N PRO A 119 -4.07 -3.71 -3.86
CA PRO A 119 -3.51 -4.45 -4.98
C PRO A 119 -3.00 -3.60 -6.14
N LYS A 120 -3.46 -2.35 -6.23
CA LYS A 120 -3.13 -1.40 -7.29
C LYS A 120 -2.02 -0.43 -6.90
N ILE A 121 -1.57 -0.47 -5.65
CA ILE A 121 -0.46 0.33 -5.15
C ILE A 121 0.79 -0.54 -5.21
N ALA A 122 1.85 -0.01 -5.83
CA ALA A 122 3.10 -0.74 -5.98
C ALA A 122 3.88 -0.76 -4.67
N GLN A 123 3.89 0.37 -3.94
CA GLN A 123 4.60 0.49 -2.68
C GLN A 123 3.89 1.45 -1.73
N VAL A 124 3.95 1.14 -0.44
CA VAL A 124 3.48 2.02 0.62
C VAL A 124 4.61 2.30 1.58
N THR A 125 4.73 3.55 2.04
CA THR A 125 5.77 3.96 2.98
C THR A 125 5.23 4.69 4.19
N SER A 126 6.02 4.68 5.26
CA SER A 126 5.83 5.54 6.41
C SER A 126 7.17 6.08 6.89
N TYR A 127 7.21 7.38 7.08
CA TYR A 127 8.28 8.12 7.70
C TYR A 127 8.02 8.20 9.20
N SER A 128 8.95 7.68 9.98
CA SER A 128 8.86 7.70 11.44
C SER A 128 9.46 9.00 11.98
N ASP A 129 8.67 9.76 12.75
CA ASP A 129 9.17 10.93 13.48
C ASP A 129 10.19 10.56 14.56
N VAL A 130 10.13 9.32 15.06
CA VAL A 130 11.01 8.80 16.11
C VAL A 130 12.37 8.44 15.55
N SER A 131 12.41 7.61 14.50
CA SER A 131 13.68 7.16 13.92
C SER A 131 14.19 8.05 12.79
N ARG A 132 13.37 9.01 12.32
CA ARG A 132 13.65 9.87 11.15
C ARG A 132 13.96 9.08 9.88
N GLN A 133 13.35 7.90 9.74
CA GLN A 133 13.56 6.99 8.62
C GLN A 133 12.27 6.67 7.89
N LEU A 134 12.38 6.51 6.58
CA LEU A 134 11.31 6.03 5.71
C LEU A 134 11.36 4.50 5.63
N SER A 135 10.34 3.84 6.16
CA SER A 135 10.13 2.41 6.04
C SER A 135 9.11 2.09 4.95
N GLU A 136 9.20 0.88 4.41
CA GLU A 136 8.16 0.29 3.58
C GLU A 136 7.17 -0.44 4.46
N ILE A 137 5.90 -0.33 4.11
CA ILE A 137 4.80 -1.04 4.77
C ILE A 137 4.14 -1.94 3.73
N ASP A 138 3.90 -3.20 4.10
CA ASP A 138 2.98 -4.06 3.36
C ASP A 138 1.58 -3.83 3.90
N LEU A 139 0.70 -3.21 3.10
CA LEU A 139 -0.68 -2.98 3.53
C LEU A 139 -1.44 -4.30 3.57
N PRO A 140 -2.27 -4.52 4.61
CA PRO A 140 -3.17 -5.65 4.62
C PRO A 140 -4.15 -5.54 3.46
N TYR A 141 -4.37 -6.65 2.77
CA TYR A 141 -5.43 -6.75 1.78
C TYR A 141 -6.73 -7.11 2.48
N LEU A 142 -7.78 -6.32 2.25
CA LEU A 142 -9.14 -6.67 2.65
C LEU A 142 -9.66 -7.79 1.74
N ALA A 143 -9.25 -9.02 2.02
CA ALA A 143 -9.80 -10.19 1.35
C ALA A 143 -11.24 -10.45 1.82
N PRO A 144 -12.11 -11.03 0.98
CA PRO A 144 -13.35 -11.62 1.45
C PRO A 144 -13.07 -12.60 2.60
N PRO A 145 -13.97 -12.73 3.58
CA PRO A 145 -13.78 -13.66 4.68
C PRO A 145 -13.49 -15.06 4.16
N LEU A 146 -12.40 -15.65 4.64
CA LEU A 146 -12.07 -17.04 4.35
C LEU A 146 -12.99 -17.96 5.14
N GLN A 147 -13.31 -19.14 4.60
CA GLN A 147 -14.19 -20.09 5.26
C GLN A 147 -13.54 -21.48 5.38
N GLY A 148 -13.80 -22.14 6.51
CA GLY A 148 -13.48 -23.54 6.76
C GLY A 148 -12.04 -23.92 6.39
N ARG A 149 -11.90 -24.80 5.39
CA ARG A 149 -10.62 -25.39 4.98
C ARG A 149 -9.59 -24.38 4.49
N GLU A 150 -9.99 -23.20 4.00
CA GLU A 150 -9.02 -22.18 3.60
C GLU A 150 -8.31 -21.52 4.77
N LEU A 151 -9.02 -21.33 5.89
CA LEU A 151 -8.43 -20.82 7.13
C LEU A 151 -7.45 -21.84 7.70
N GLU A 152 -7.80 -23.13 7.69
CA GLU A 152 -6.90 -24.21 8.13
C GLU A 152 -5.61 -24.23 7.29
N VAL A 153 -5.71 -24.11 5.97
CA VAL A 153 -4.54 -24.05 5.08
C VAL A 153 -3.72 -22.78 5.33
N LEU A 154 -4.36 -21.62 5.51
CA LEU A 154 -3.64 -20.38 5.78
C LEU A 154 -2.92 -20.41 7.13
N GLN A 155 -3.56 -20.97 8.16
CA GLN A 155 -2.98 -21.19 9.48
C GLN A 155 -1.80 -22.16 9.40
N ASP A 156 -1.93 -23.26 8.67
CA ASP A 156 -0.82 -24.21 8.47
C ASP A 156 0.39 -23.56 7.77
N ILE A 157 0.17 -22.69 6.77
CA ILE A 157 1.25 -21.94 6.12
C ILE A 157 1.85 -20.89 7.08
N MET A 158 1.06 -20.31 7.99
CA MET A 158 1.55 -19.38 9.02
C MET A 158 2.48 -20.08 10.01
N ASP A 159 2.09 -21.28 10.47
CA ASP A 159 2.79 -22.01 11.51
C ASP A 159 4.05 -22.73 10.99
N PHE A 160 4.02 -23.23 9.75
CA PHE A 160 5.07 -24.10 9.19
C PHE A 160 5.73 -23.56 7.91
N GLY A 161 5.40 -22.34 7.48
CA GLY A 161 5.95 -21.73 6.28
C GLY A 161 7.43 -21.31 6.40
N PRO A 162 8.19 -21.24 5.28
CA PRO A 162 7.80 -21.59 3.91
C PRO A 162 7.62 -23.10 3.71
N THR A 163 6.51 -23.54 3.10
CA THR A 163 6.12 -24.97 3.04
C THR A 163 5.58 -25.36 1.66
N SER A 164 5.66 -26.64 1.27
CA SER A 164 5.18 -27.11 -0.04
C SER A 164 3.73 -27.61 0.00
N ILE A 165 3.09 -27.69 -1.17
CA ILE A 165 1.74 -28.27 -1.31
C ILE A 165 1.69 -29.71 -0.74
N ALA A 166 2.72 -30.51 -0.97
CA ALA A 166 2.81 -31.87 -0.46
C ALA A 166 2.90 -31.92 1.07
N ASP A 167 3.68 -31.01 1.67
CA ASP A 167 3.82 -30.95 3.13
C ASP A 167 2.51 -30.52 3.81
N ILE A 168 1.83 -29.52 3.26
CA ILE A 168 0.49 -29.09 3.73
C ILE A 168 -0.51 -30.24 3.60
N SER A 169 -0.52 -30.92 2.44
CA SER A 169 -1.38 -32.08 2.17
C SER A 169 -1.19 -33.18 3.22
N ASN A 170 0.07 -33.48 3.57
CA ASN A 170 0.41 -34.49 4.55
C ASN A 170 -0.04 -34.11 5.97
N ARG A 171 0.15 -32.84 6.38
CA ARG A 171 -0.23 -32.37 7.73
C ARG A 171 -1.74 -32.26 7.91
N LEU A 172 -2.45 -31.76 6.90
CA LEU A 172 -3.90 -31.53 6.98
C LEU A 172 -4.72 -32.74 6.52
N HIS A 173 -4.08 -33.78 5.98
CA HIS A 173 -4.73 -34.95 5.38
C HIS A 173 -5.76 -34.58 4.29
N ILE A 174 -5.43 -33.56 3.48
CA ILE A 174 -6.22 -33.08 2.35
C ILE A 174 -5.43 -33.35 1.06
N SER A 175 -6.08 -33.80 -0.01
CA SER A 175 -5.37 -34.09 -1.26
C SER A 175 -4.60 -32.88 -1.81
N GLU A 176 -3.42 -33.13 -2.39
CA GLU A 176 -2.58 -32.08 -3.00
C GLU A 176 -3.35 -31.23 -4.03
N SER A 177 -4.28 -31.82 -4.78
CA SER A 177 -5.13 -31.09 -5.72
C SER A 177 -6.02 -30.05 -5.03
N SER A 178 -6.56 -30.35 -3.85
CA SER A 178 -7.36 -29.42 -3.06
C SER A 178 -6.49 -28.36 -2.41
N ILE A 179 -5.34 -28.73 -1.84
CA ILE A 179 -4.37 -27.77 -1.32
C ILE A 179 -3.90 -26.81 -2.42
N SER A 180 -3.62 -27.30 -3.62
CA SER A 180 -3.24 -26.47 -4.76
C SER A 180 -4.32 -25.44 -5.10
N ARG A 181 -5.60 -25.84 -5.09
CA ARG A 181 -6.73 -24.91 -5.30
C ARG A 181 -6.84 -23.87 -4.18
N TYR A 182 -6.69 -24.28 -2.92
CA TYR A 182 -6.72 -23.34 -1.79
C TYR A 182 -5.55 -22.36 -1.84
N CYS A 183 -4.32 -22.83 -2.06
CA CYS A 183 -3.15 -21.98 -2.26
C CYS A 183 -3.33 -21.01 -3.44
N ALA A 184 -3.97 -21.44 -4.54
CA ALA A 184 -4.27 -20.54 -5.65
C ALA A 184 -5.24 -19.41 -5.25
N ARG A 185 -6.26 -19.71 -4.43
CA ARG A 185 -7.20 -18.71 -3.89
C ARG A 185 -6.54 -17.77 -2.88
N LEU A 186 -5.73 -18.32 -1.96
CA LEU A 186 -4.94 -17.53 -1.00
C LEU A 186 -3.94 -16.60 -1.71
N LEU A 187 -3.33 -17.07 -2.80
CA LEU A 187 -2.45 -16.27 -3.64
C LEU A 187 -3.24 -15.17 -4.38
N SER A 188 -4.41 -15.48 -4.96
CA SER A 188 -5.24 -14.47 -5.62
C SER A 188 -5.73 -13.39 -4.63
N ASN A 189 -5.92 -13.78 -3.37
CA ASN A 189 -6.26 -12.89 -2.26
C ASN A 189 -5.02 -12.24 -1.61
N ARG A 190 -3.81 -12.41 -2.15
CA ARG A 190 -2.57 -11.82 -1.62
C ARG A 190 -2.34 -12.10 -0.13
N LEU A 191 -2.72 -13.29 0.32
CA LEU A 191 -2.48 -13.76 1.69
C LEU A 191 -1.20 -14.58 1.79
N ILE A 192 -0.75 -15.13 0.65
CA ILE A 192 0.51 -15.87 0.54
C ILE A 192 1.26 -15.45 -0.73
N ASP A 193 2.56 -15.72 -0.74
CA ASP A 193 3.39 -15.73 -1.94
C ASP A 193 3.80 -17.19 -2.26
N LEU A 194 3.95 -17.49 -3.55
CA LEU A 194 4.49 -18.77 -4.03
C LEU A 194 5.85 -18.54 -4.70
N THR A 195 6.90 -19.16 -4.15
CA THR A 195 8.26 -19.10 -4.71
C THR A 195 8.68 -20.46 -5.27
N ALA A 196 9.35 -20.47 -6.43
CA ALA A 196 9.85 -21.71 -7.00
C ALA A 196 11.09 -22.20 -6.25
N LYS A 197 11.13 -23.49 -5.90
CA LYS A 197 12.29 -24.17 -5.34
C LYS A 197 12.50 -25.49 -6.07
N GLY A 198 13.33 -25.46 -7.12
CA GLY A 198 13.52 -26.61 -8.01
C GLY A 198 12.22 -26.95 -8.75
N LYS A 199 11.73 -28.19 -8.59
CA LYS A 199 10.47 -28.65 -9.21
C LYS A 199 9.22 -28.33 -8.39
N SER A 200 9.36 -27.85 -7.15
CA SER A 200 8.23 -27.55 -6.26
C SER A 200 8.04 -26.05 -6.06
N LYS A 201 6.85 -25.66 -5.60
CA LYS A 201 6.52 -24.29 -5.17
C LYS A 201 6.39 -24.28 -3.65
N LEU A 202 7.00 -23.29 -3.01
CA LEU A 202 6.88 -23.03 -1.57
C LEU A 202 5.94 -21.86 -1.32
N ALA A 203 4.96 -22.08 -0.46
CA ALA A 203 4.05 -21.09 0.05
C ALA A 203 4.61 -20.42 1.31
N LYS A 204 4.53 -19.10 1.38
CA LYS A 204 4.85 -18.30 2.57
C LYS A 204 3.75 -17.26 2.77
N VAL A 205 3.35 -17.03 4.03
CA VAL A 205 2.38 -16.00 4.37
C VAL A 205 2.89 -14.58 4.10
N ARG A 206 1.96 -13.69 3.79
CA ARG A 206 2.13 -12.23 3.84
C ARG A 206 1.58 -11.68 5.16
N PRO A 207 1.96 -10.46 5.59
CA PRO A 207 1.40 -9.81 6.78
C PRO A 207 -0.14 -9.77 6.82
N SER A 208 -0.79 -9.64 5.65
CA SER A 208 -2.25 -9.73 5.50
C SER A 208 -2.85 -11.03 6.05
N ALA A 209 -2.13 -12.15 6.00
CA ALA A 209 -2.59 -13.42 6.54
C ALA A 209 -2.81 -13.35 8.06
N GLY A 210 -1.91 -12.71 8.79
CA GLY A 210 -2.02 -12.55 10.25
C GLY A 210 -3.27 -11.75 10.61
N VAL A 211 -3.51 -10.65 9.90
CA VAL A 211 -4.72 -9.82 10.09
C VAL A 211 -5.99 -10.64 9.84
N ILE A 212 -6.06 -11.36 8.72
CA ILE A 212 -7.24 -12.18 8.39
C ILE A 212 -7.45 -13.30 9.41
N LEU A 213 -6.40 -13.99 9.85
CA LEU A 213 -6.51 -15.03 10.87
C LEU A 213 -7.01 -14.44 12.20
N SER A 214 -6.51 -13.29 12.63
CA SER A 214 -6.97 -12.64 13.86
C SER A 214 -8.42 -12.18 13.81
N THR A 215 -8.93 -11.72 12.66
CA THR A 215 -10.32 -11.27 12.53
C THR A 215 -11.30 -12.38 12.18
N SER A 216 -10.82 -13.52 11.67
CA SER A 216 -11.65 -14.69 11.34
C SER A 216 -11.77 -15.69 12.50
N GLN A 217 -11.05 -15.48 13.60
CA GLN A 217 -11.08 -16.34 14.79
C GLN A 217 -12.03 -15.85 15.89
N GLU A 218 -12.99 -14.98 15.58
CA GLU A 218 -14.07 -14.66 16.53
C GLU A 218 -15.12 -15.80 16.60
N PRO A 219 -15.66 -16.08 17.80
CA PRO A 219 -16.46 -17.28 18.12
C PRO A 219 -17.83 -17.38 17.43
#